data_AF-A0A9D8T5A9-F1
#
_entry.id   AF-A0A9D8T5A9-F1
#
_cell.length_a   1.000
_cell.length_b   1.000
_cell.length_c   1.000
_cell.angle_alpha   90.00
_cell.angle_beta   90.00
_cell.angle_gamma   90.00
#
_symmetry.space_group_name_H-M   'P 1'
#
loop_
_entity.id
_entity.type
_entity.pdbx_description
1 polymer ?
#
loop_
_entity_poly.entity_id
_entity_poly.type
_entity_poly.pdbx_seq_one_letter_code
_entity_poly.pdbx_strand_id
1 'polypeptide(L)'
;MLQYLYLLFLLSCSLVLEVMFRSVGLYVPLTAFAVFYTACLGGLVPGILFGFIAGFLLDSLLGCTAPVSMLLYPLLLPMVWFLKEEHLNANSLLFQMGFGSLTVILVQLPAVPFRSGWQVTLELLPSLFLASLFAAILLPVFILIADRFSGALRLQTYERCFSVGKERD
;
A
#
# COMPACT_ATOMS: atom_id res chain seq x y z
N MET A 1 -12.51 17.27 5.77
CA MET A 1 -11.73 17.95 4.70
C MET A 1 -10.22 17.78 4.91
N LEU A 2 -9.67 18.23 6.05
CA LEU A 2 -8.22 18.13 6.35
C LEU A 2 -7.67 16.69 6.24
N GLN A 3 -8.43 15.70 6.68
CA GLN A 3 -8.05 14.28 6.58
C GLN A 3 -7.83 13.83 5.13
N TYR A 4 -8.73 14.19 4.20
CA TYR A 4 -8.58 13.85 2.78
C TYR A 4 -7.39 14.57 2.13
N LEU A 5 -7.09 15.81 2.54
CA LEU A 5 -5.91 16.53 2.07
C LEU A 5 -4.62 15.85 2.54
N TYR A 6 -4.58 15.41 3.81
CA TYR A 6 -3.46 14.63 4.34
C TYR A 6 -3.27 13.30 3.61
N LEU A 7 -4.36 12.56 3.39
CA LEU A 7 -4.34 11.29 2.66
C LEU A 7 -3.86 11.48 1.21
N LEU A 8 -4.32 12.52 0.53
CA LEU A 8 -3.85 12.87 -0.81
C LEU A 8 -2.36 13.21 -0.81
N PHE A 9 -1.91 14.03 0.15
CA PHE A 9 -0.49 14.37 0.32
C PHE A 9 0.38 13.11 0.54
N LEU A 10 -0.03 12.24 1.46
CA LEU A 10 0.67 10.98 1.74
C LEU A 10 0.77 10.09 0.50
N LEU A 11 -0.33 9.98 -0.26
CA LEU A 11 -0.38 9.22 -1.51
C LEU A 11 0.57 9.81 -2.56
N SER A 12 0.54 11.13 -2.78
CA SER A 12 1.41 11.81 -3.73
C SER A 12 2.90 11.67 -3.36
N CYS A 13 3.27 11.85 -2.09
CA CYS A 13 4.64 11.65 -1.63
C CYS A 13 5.10 10.20 -1.84
N SER A 14 4.25 9.23 -1.48
CA SER A 14 4.58 7.81 -1.63
C SER A 14 4.77 7.41 -3.09
N LEU A 15 3.96 7.96 -3.98
CA LEU A 15 4.04 7.73 -5.42
C LEU A 15 5.35 8.29 -6.01
N VAL A 16 5.69 9.54 -5.68
CA VAL A 16 6.95 10.16 -6.12
C VAL A 16 8.15 9.38 -5.59
N LEU A 17 8.16 9.04 -4.30
CA LEU A 17 9.24 8.25 -3.69
C LEU A 17 9.38 6.87 -4.33
N GLU A 18 8.26 6.19 -4.61
CA GLU A 18 8.29 4.88 -5.29
C GLU A 18 8.88 4.98 -6.69
N VAL A 19 8.54 6.02 -7.47
CA VAL A 19 9.16 6.26 -8.79
C VAL A 19 10.66 6.53 -8.65
N MET A 20 11.08 7.32 -7.65
CA MET A 20 12.51 7.58 -7.38
C MET A 20 13.27 6.33 -6.93
N PHE A 21 12.68 5.47 -6.10
CA PHE A 21 13.32 4.21 -5.70
C PHE A 21 13.42 3.24 -6.88
N ARG A 22 12.38 3.16 -7.71
CA ARG A 22 12.40 2.31 -8.91
C ARG A 22 13.45 2.75 -9.91
N SER A 23 13.73 4.05 -10.05
CA SER A 23 14.75 4.54 -10.98
C SER A 23 16.17 4.12 -10.57
N VAL A 24 16.40 3.78 -9.29
CA VAL A 24 17.66 3.19 -8.80
C VAL A 24 17.59 1.66 -8.62
N GLY A 25 16.54 1.01 -9.13
CA GLY A 25 16.37 -0.45 -9.09
C GLY A 25 15.77 -1.01 -7.80
N LEU A 26 15.23 -0.16 -6.91
CA LEU A 26 14.58 -0.56 -5.67
C LEU A 26 13.06 -0.65 -5.84
N TYR A 27 12.51 -1.86 -5.74
CA TYR A 27 11.08 -2.13 -5.94
C TYR A 27 10.29 -2.08 -4.63
N VAL A 28 10.12 -0.89 -4.06
CA VAL A 28 9.40 -0.69 -2.80
C VAL A 28 7.96 -0.24 -3.06
N PRO A 29 6.92 -0.96 -2.61
CA PRO A 29 5.52 -0.67 -2.93
C PRO A 29 4.92 0.42 -2.02
N LEU A 30 5.56 1.59 -1.91
CA LEU A 30 5.14 2.67 -1.01
C LEU A 30 3.72 3.18 -1.34
N THR A 31 3.37 3.23 -2.62
CA THR A 31 2.03 3.63 -3.07
C THR A 31 0.98 2.64 -2.57
N ALA A 32 1.29 1.35 -2.56
CA ALA A 32 0.39 0.33 -2.00
C ALA A 32 0.18 0.54 -0.49
N PHE A 33 1.23 0.92 0.24
CA PHE A 33 1.16 1.22 1.67
C PHE A 33 0.28 2.44 1.95
N ALA A 34 0.42 3.49 1.15
CA ALA A 34 -0.42 4.67 1.25
C ALA A 34 -1.89 4.33 0.94
N VAL A 35 -2.17 3.54 -0.11
CA VAL A 35 -3.53 3.07 -0.45
C VAL A 35 -4.12 2.21 0.68
N PHE A 36 -3.32 1.33 1.28
CA PHE A 36 -3.73 0.56 2.44
C PHE A 36 -4.12 1.48 3.61
N TYR A 37 -3.25 2.44 3.95
CA TYR A 37 -3.50 3.37 5.05
C TYR A 37 -4.73 4.26 4.80
N THR A 38 -4.90 4.74 3.56
CA THR A 38 -6.07 5.56 3.18
C THR A 38 -7.36 4.75 3.26
N ALA A 39 -7.34 3.46 2.90
CA ALA A 39 -8.48 2.58 3.00
C ALA A 39 -8.89 2.27 4.44
N CYS A 40 -7.91 2.10 5.33
CA CYS A 40 -8.19 1.94 6.76
C CYS A 40 -8.94 3.15 7.31
N LEU A 41 -8.47 4.37 7.02
CA LEU A 41 -9.03 5.60 7.55
C LEU A 41 -10.30 6.10 6.84
N GLY A 42 -10.34 6.02 5.52
CA GLY A 42 -11.45 6.51 4.69
C GLY A 42 -12.54 5.46 4.44
N GLY A 43 -12.27 4.19 4.73
CA GLY A 43 -13.14 3.08 4.35
C GLY A 43 -12.88 2.56 2.92
N LEU A 44 -13.65 1.55 2.51
CA LEU A 44 -13.44 0.85 1.24
C LEU A 44 -13.63 1.73 0.02
N VAL A 45 -14.69 2.53 -0.03
CA VAL A 45 -15.01 3.32 -1.23
C VAL A 45 -13.92 4.35 -1.52
N PRO A 46 -13.46 5.17 -0.54
CA PRO A 46 -12.30 6.04 -0.77
C PRO A 46 -11.04 5.24 -1.08
N GLY A 47 -10.79 4.12 -0.39
CA GLY A 47 -9.65 3.26 -0.68
C GLY A 47 -9.62 2.79 -2.14
N ILE A 48 -10.77 2.38 -2.69
CA ILE A 48 -10.90 1.91 -4.09
C ILE A 48 -10.60 3.05 -5.04
N LEU A 49 -11.22 4.22 -4.81
CA LEU A 49 -11.02 5.39 -5.66
C LEU A 49 -9.55 5.85 -5.64
N PHE A 50 -8.94 5.97 -4.46
CA PHE A 50 -7.52 6.33 -4.34
C PHE A 50 -6.62 5.26 -4.92
N GLY A 51 -6.96 3.97 -4.80
CA GLY A 51 -6.22 2.86 -5.40
C GLY A 51 -6.21 2.93 -6.93
N PHE A 52 -7.37 3.16 -7.55
CA PHE A 52 -7.47 3.35 -8.99
C PHE A 52 -6.66 4.56 -9.47
N ILE A 53 -6.83 5.71 -8.82
CA ILE A 53 -6.11 6.94 -9.18
C ILE A 53 -4.60 6.74 -9.03
N ALA A 54 -4.15 6.18 -7.91
CA ALA A 54 -2.73 5.96 -7.65
C ALA A 54 -2.11 4.96 -8.63
N GLY A 55 -2.81 3.88 -8.94
CA GLY A 55 -2.33 2.88 -9.89
C GLY A 55 -2.24 3.42 -11.31
N PHE A 56 -3.25 4.18 -11.75
CA PHE A 56 -3.22 4.88 -13.04
C PHE A 56 -2.06 5.88 -13.14
N LEU A 57 -1.86 6.70 -12.10
CA LEU A 57 -0.76 7.66 -12.05
C LEU A 57 0.59 6.96 -12.05
N LEU A 58 0.74 5.88 -11.28
CA LEU A 58 1.99 5.13 -11.22
C LEU A 58 2.34 4.47 -12.56
N ASP A 59 1.36 3.84 -13.22
CA ASP A 59 1.57 3.26 -14.55
C ASP A 59 1.92 4.34 -15.58
N SER A 60 1.27 5.50 -15.51
CA SER A 60 1.56 6.65 -16.39
C SER A 60 2.97 7.19 -16.18
N LEU A 61 3.40 7.40 -14.94
CA LEU A 61 4.74 7.92 -14.62
C LEU A 61 5.86 6.94 -14.96
N LEU A 62 5.57 5.65 -14.95
CA LEU A 62 6.52 4.60 -15.33
C LEU A 62 6.48 4.25 -16.82
N GLY A 63 5.66 4.95 -17.61
CA GLY A 63 5.55 4.73 -19.06
C GLY A 63 5.01 3.34 -19.42
N CYS A 64 4.16 2.76 -18.57
CA CYS A 64 3.61 1.43 -18.79
C CYS A 64 2.52 1.46 -19.85
N THR A 65 2.59 0.55 -20.82
CA THR A 65 1.60 0.44 -21.90
C THR A 65 0.28 -0.18 -21.44
N ALA A 66 0.33 -1.03 -20.40
CA ALA A 66 -0.84 -1.64 -19.79
C ALA A 66 -1.05 -1.10 -18.36
N PRO A 67 -2.27 -0.67 -17.99
CA PRO A 67 -2.58 -0.13 -16.66
C PRO A 67 -2.76 -1.24 -15.62
N VAL A 68 -1.71 -2.04 -15.41
CA VAL A 68 -1.75 -3.23 -14.54
C VAL A 68 -1.86 -2.81 -13.08
N SER A 69 -1.13 -1.78 -12.63
CA SER A 69 -1.17 -1.30 -11.24
C SER A 69 -2.53 -0.70 -10.89
N MET A 70 -3.19 -0.06 -11.86
CA MET A 70 -4.56 0.47 -11.73
C MET A 70 -5.56 -0.62 -11.32
N LEU A 71 -5.41 -1.85 -11.83
CA LEU A 71 -6.31 -2.97 -11.51
C LEU A 71 -5.90 -3.67 -10.21
N LEU A 72 -4.60 -3.75 -9.91
CA LEU A 72 -4.07 -4.51 -8.79
C LEU A 72 -4.18 -3.78 -7.44
N TYR A 73 -4.04 -2.46 -7.40
CA TYR A 73 -4.16 -1.72 -6.12
C TYR A 73 -5.55 -1.79 -5.50
N PRO A 74 -6.65 -1.68 -6.25
CA PRO A 74 -7.98 -1.90 -5.69
C PRO A 74 -8.20 -3.33 -5.16
N LEU A 75 -7.55 -4.34 -5.75
CA LEU A 75 -7.65 -5.73 -5.33
C LEU A 75 -6.99 -6.02 -3.97
N LEU A 76 -6.15 -5.12 -3.46
CA LEU A 76 -5.59 -5.22 -2.11
C LEU A 76 -6.61 -4.84 -1.02
N LEU A 77 -7.69 -4.15 -1.37
CA LEU A 77 -8.66 -3.56 -0.43
C LEU A 77 -9.69 -4.54 0.16
N PRO A 78 -10.19 -5.55 -0.59
CA PRO A 78 -11.02 -6.60 -0.02
C PRO A 78 -10.34 -7.31 1.16
N MET A 79 -9.01 -7.48 1.13
CA MET A 79 -8.26 -7.99 2.27
C MET A 79 -8.37 -7.04 3.47
N VAL A 80 -8.12 -5.75 3.27
CA VAL A 80 -8.27 -4.73 4.34
C VAL A 80 -9.66 -4.73 4.96
N TRP A 81 -10.70 -4.87 4.13
CA TRP A 81 -12.09 -4.92 4.58
C TRP A 81 -12.41 -6.17 5.39
N PHE A 82 -12.09 -7.35 4.86
CA PHE A 82 -12.29 -8.63 5.53
C PHE A 82 -11.62 -8.63 6.91
N LEU A 83 -10.41 -8.07 6.98
CA LEU A 83 -9.64 -7.93 8.22
C LEU A 83 -10.21 -6.91 9.20
N LYS A 84 -10.92 -5.89 8.70
CA LYS A 84 -11.63 -4.91 9.55
C LYS A 84 -12.91 -5.51 10.13
N GLU A 85 -13.61 -6.35 9.38
CA GLU A 85 -14.86 -7.00 9.82
C GLU A 85 -14.63 -8.17 10.79
N GLU A 86 -13.57 -8.97 10.61
CA GLU A 86 -13.30 -10.11 11.50
C GLU A 86 -12.66 -9.74 12.84
N HIS A 87 -12.39 -8.45 13.12
CA HIS A 87 -11.68 -7.99 14.32
C HIS A 87 -10.36 -8.75 14.62
N LEU A 88 -9.78 -9.39 13.59
CA LEU A 88 -8.45 -9.97 13.68
C LEU A 88 -7.50 -8.88 14.18
N ASN A 89 -6.52 -9.23 15.01
CA ASN A 89 -5.54 -8.32 15.60
C ASN A 89 -4.81 -7.51 14.50
N ALA A 90 -5.45 -6.48 13.94
CA ALA A 90 -4.94 -5.68 12.85
C ALA A 90 -3.76 -4.81 13.33
N ASN A 91 -3.71 -4.55 14.64
CA ASN A 91 -2.56 -3.97 15.32
C ASN A 91 -1.40 -4.97 15.52
N SER A 92 -1.56 -6.23 15.12
CA SER A 92 -0.46 -7.20 15.16
C SER A 92 0.60 -6.81 14.15
N LEU A 93 1.82 -6.64 14.63
CA LEU A 93 2.99 -6.38 13.79
C LEU A 93 3.17 -7.49 12.73
N LEU A 94 2.87 -8.75 13.06
CA LEU A 94 2.92 -9.87 12.11
C LEU A 94 1.93 -9.68 10.95
N PHE A 95 0.77 -9.10 11.21
CA PHE A 95 -0.22 -8.85 10.16
C PHE A 95 0.28 -7.76 9.20
N GLN A 96 0.77 -6.64 9.74
CA GLN A 96 1.37 -5.58 8.95
C GLN A 96 2.56 -6.11 8.13
N MET A 97 3.40 -6.97 8.72
CA MET A 97 4.47 -7.63 7.98
C MET A 97 3.96 -8.53 6.85
N GLY A 98 2.94 -9.34 7.13
CA GLY A 98 2.31 -10.21 6.14
C GLY A 98 1.73 -9.41 4.97
N PHE A 99 0.96 -8.36 5.26
CA PHE A 99 0.41 -7.50 4.22
C PHE A 99 1.51 -6.79 3.42
N GLY A 100 2.54 -6.26 4.08
CA GLY A 100 3.69 -5.66 3.41
C GLY A 100 4.36 -6.62 2.43
N SER A 101 4.64 -7.85 2.86
CA SER A 101 5.19 -8.91 2.00
C SER A 101 4.27 -9.24 0.82
N LEU A 102 2.98 -9.39 1.10
CA LEU A 102 1.96 -9.79 0.14
C LEU A 102 1.77 -8.73 -0.95
N THR A 103 1.84 -7.44 -0.62
CA THR A 103 1.68 -6.37 -1.62
C THR A 103 2.73 -6.44 -2.73
N VAL A 104 3.97 -6.82 -2.42
CA VAL A 104 5.01 -7.01 -3.44
C VAL A 104 4.63 -8.17 -4.36
N ILE A 105 4.16 -9.28 -3.80
CA ILE A 105 3.78 -10.47 -4.57
C ILE A 105 2.54 -10.18 -5.44
N LEU A 106 1.52 -9.53 -4.89
CA LEU A 106 0.26 -9.29 -5.60
C LEU A 106 0.32 -8.15 -6.60
N VAL A 107 1.18 -7.16 -6.38
CA VAL A 107 1.28 -6.00 -7.27
C VAL A 107 2.47 -6.12 -8.22
N GLN A 108 3.66 -6.39 -7.70
CA GLN A 108 4.88 -6.32 -8.52
C GLN A 108 5.05 -7.57 -9.38
N LEU A 109 4.83 -8.76 -8.82
CA LEU A 109 5.03 -10.01 -9.54
C LEU A 109 4.20 -10.09 -10.83
N PRO A 110 2.88 -9.78 -10.83
CA PRO A 110 2.12 -9.73 -12.08
C PRO A 110 2.46 -8.50 -12.94
N ALA A 111 2.91 -7.37 -12.39
CA ALA A 111 3.24 -6.18 -13.19
C ALA A 111 4.54 -6.32 -14.00
N VAL A 112 5.53 -7.06 -13.51
CA VAL A 112 6.84 -7.22 -14.16
C VAL A 112 6.76 -7.90 -15.54
N PRO A 113 6.06 -9.05 -15.72
CA PRO A 113 5.91 -9.69 -17.03
C PRO A 113 5.32 -8.77 -18.11
N PHE A 114 4.37 -7.90 -17.77
CA PHE A 114 3.77 -6.97 -18.72
C PHE A 114 4.70 -5.82 -19.13
N ARG A 115 5.77 -5.58 -18.37
CA ARG A 115 6.72 -4.49 -18.62
C ARG A 115 8.01 -4.97 -19.28
N SER A 116 8.55 -6.09 -18.82
CA SER A 116 9.87 -6.59 -19.22
C SER A 116 9.85 -7.98 -19.84
N GLY A 117 8.68 -8.62 -19.94
CA GLY A 117 8.54 -9.98 -20.45
C GLY A 117 8.88 -11.06 -19.41
N TRP A 118 8.46 -12.29 -19.70
CA TRP A 118 8.53 -13.43 -18.76
C TRP A 118 9.94 -13.88 -18.40
N GLN A 119 10.89 -13.76 -19.33
CA GLN A 119 12.29 -14.18 -19.09
C GLN A 119 12.94 -13.28 -18.02
N VAL A 120 12.76 -11.97 -18.13
CA VAL A 120 13.29 -10.99 -17.17
C VAL A 120 12.61 -11.14 -15.80
N THR A 121 11.33 -11.55 -15.76
CA THR A 121 10.64 -11.83 -14.48
C THR A 121 11.32 -12.92 -13.66
N LEU A 122 11.80 -13.99 -14.31
CA LEU A 122 12.49 -15.09 -13.61
C LEU A 122 13.83 -14.65 -13.05
N GLU A 123 14.54 -13.77 -13.77
CA GLU A 123 15.79 -13.17 -13.31
C GLU A 123 15.57 -12.20 -12.13
N LEU A 124 14.42 -11.52 -12.10
CA LEU A 124 14.04 -10.58 -11.04
C LEU A 124 13.41 -11.25 -9.81
N LEU A 125 13.10 -12.55 -9.87
CA LEU A 125 12.43 -13.28 -8.78
C LEU A 125 13.17 -13.16 -7.43
N PRO A 126 14.51 -13.32 -7.36
CA PRO A 126 15.25 -13.14 -6.12
C PRO A 126 15.16 -11.70 -5.58
N SER A 127 15.20 -10.71 -6.47
CA SER A 127 15.07 -9.29 -6.12
C SER A 127 13.67 -8.97 -5.60
N LEU A 128 12.62 -9.56 -6.19
CA LEU A 128 11.24 -9.43 -5.73
C LEU A 128 11.03 -10.11 -4.37
N PHE A 129 11.68 -11.25 -4.12
CA PHE A 129 11.65 -11.91 -2.83
C PHE A 129 12.29 -11.04 -1.73
N LEU A 130 13.48 -10.49 -1.99
CA LEU A 130 14.12 -9.55 -1.08
C LEU A 130 13.26 -8.30 -0.86
N ALA A 131 12.68 -7.75 -1.93
CA ALA A 131 11.77 -6.61 -1.83
C ALA A 131 10.54 -6.93 -0.97
N SER A 132 10.02 -8.16 -1.03
CA SER A 132 8.92 -8.62 -0.18
C SER A 132 9.31 -8.67 1.30
N LEU A 133 10.51 -9.16 1.63
CA LEU A 133 11.02 -9.13 3.01
C LEU A 133 11.23 -7.71 3.53
N PHE A 134 11.80 -6.83 2.70
CA PHE A 134 11.93 -5.41 3.05
C PHE A 134 10.57 -4.74 3.23
N ALA A 135 9.62 -5.01 2.35
CA ALA A 135 8.26 -4.47 2.43
C ALA A 135 7.52 -4.92 3.70
N ALA A 136 7.75 -6.16 4.16
CA ALA A 136 7.23 -6.67 5.41
C ALA A 136 7.67 -5.81 6.60
N ILE A 137 8.95 -5.43 6.66
CA ILE A 137 9.49 -4.59 7.73
C ILE A 137 9.06 -3.12 7.55
N LEU A 138 9.02 -2.66 6.31
CA LEU A 138 8.81 -1.25 6.00
C LEU A 138 7.36 -0.80 6.22
N LEU A 139 6.37 -1.67 6.01
CA LEU A 139 4.96 -1.29 6.22
C LEU A 139 4.65 -0.89 7.68
N PRO A 140 5.02 -1.67 8.72
CA PRO A 140 4.88 -1.25 10.11
C PRO A 140 5.53 0.12 10.40
N VAL A 141 6.74 0.33 9.87
CA VAL A 141 7.47 1.61 10.03
C VAL A 141 6.72 2.75 9.35
N PHE A 142 6.20 2.51 8.14
CA PHE A 142 5.41 3.47 7.40
C PHE A 142 4.13 3.85 8.16
N ILE A 143 3.40 2.87 8.70
CA ILE A 143 2.20 3.09 9.50
C ILE A 143 2.54 3.92 10.75
N LEU A 144 3.62 3.59 11.46
CA LEU A 144 4.07 4.32 12.64
C LEU A 144 4.37 5.79 12.30
N ILE A 145 5.08 6.06 11.21
CA ILE A 145 5.37 7.42 10.76
C ILE A 145 4.08 8.16 10.40
N ALA A 146 3.21 7.52 9.61
CA ALA A 146 1.93 8.11 9.20
C ALA A 146 1.02 8.41 10.40
N ASP A 147 0.98 7.54 11.41
CA ASP A 147 0.21 7.75 12.64
C ASP A 147 0.79 8.87 13.50
N ARG A 148 2.13 9.05 13.54
CA ARG A 148 2.75 10.19 14.22
C ARG A 148 2.36 11.52 13.59
N PHE A 149 2.38 11.62 12.26
CA PHE A 149 1.92 12.82 11.55
C PHE A 149 0.43 13.05 11.71
N SER A 150 -0.38 11.98 11.57
CA SER A 150 -1.83 12.05 11.76
C SER A 150 -2.19 12.51 13.18
N GLY A 151 -1.52 11.96 14.19
CA GLY A 151 -1.69 12.35 15.59
C GLY A 151 -1.28 13.79 15.87
N ALA A 152 -0.18 14.27 15.28
CA ALA A 152 0.25 15.67 15.38
C ALA A 152 -0.78 16.64 14.78
N LEU A 153 -1.45 16.22 13.69
CA LEU A 153 -2.53 16.96 13.03
C LEU A 153 -3.90 16.76 13.69
N ARG A 154 -3.98 15.98 14.79
CA ARG A 154 -5.22 15.59 15.49
C ARG A 154 -6.24 14.91 14.58
N LEU A 155 -5.78 14.15 13.59
CA LEU A 155 -6.58 13.36 12.68
C LEU A 155 -6.84 11.94 13.23
N GLN A 156 -7.66 11.16 12.54
CA GLN A 156 -7.83 9.73 12.87
C GLN A 156 -6.55 8.96 12.55
N THR A 157 -6.13 8.11 13.49
CA THR A 157 -4.96 7.23 13.34
C THR A 157 -5.39 5.81 13.03
N TYR A 158 -4.47 5.04 12.44
CA TYR A 158 -4.68 3.63 12.16
C TYR A 158 -5.03 2.87 13.45
N GLU A 159 -4.27 3.08 14.53
CA GLU A 159 -4.55 2.44 15.82
C GLU A 159 -5.98 2.69 16.34
N ARG A 160 -6.47 3.93 16.22
CA ARG A 160 -7.82 4.29 16.64
C ARG A 160 -8.89 3.67 15.74
N CYS A 161 -8.60 3.44 14.47
CA CYS A 161 -9.56 2.83 13.55
C CYS A 161 -9.91 1.38 13.95
N PHE A 162 -8.95 0.67 14.55
CA PHE A 162 -9.14 -0.71 15.00
C PHE A 162 -9.44 -0.84 16.50
N SER A 163 -9.31 0.22 17.30
CA SER A 163 -9.63 0.18 18.74
C SER A 163 -11.13 0.32 19.05
N VAL A 164 -11.93 0.95 18.18
CA VAL A 164 -13.38 1.19 18.41
C VAL A 164 -14.21 -0.10 18.42
N GLY A 165 -13.68 -1.21 17.90
CA GLY A 165 -14.32 -2.52 17.98
C GLY A 165 -14.31 -3.18 19.37
N LYS A 166 -13.48 -2.69 20.31
CA LYS A 166 -13.29 -3.30 21.63
C LYS A 166 -14.24 -2.81 22.73
N GLU A 167 -15.08 -1.82 22.46
CA GLU A 167 -16.02 -1.25 23.45
C GLU A 167 -17.47 -1.74 23.26
N ARG A 168 -17.70 -2.77 22.44
CA ARG A 168 -19.03 -3.33 22.18
C ARG A 168 -19.24 -4.77 22.71
N ASP A 169 -18.35 -5.24 23.57
CA ASP A 169 -18.52 -6.48 24.34
C ASP A 169 -18.94 -6.18 25.78
#